data_AF-A0A9X1YFS5-F1
#
_entry.id   AF-A0A9X1YFS5-F1
#
_cell.length_a   1.000
_cell.length_b   1.000
_cell.length_c   1.000
_cell.angle_alpha   90.00
_cell.angle_beta   90.00
_cell.angle_gamma   90.00
#
_symmetry.space_group_name_H-M   'P 1'
#
loop_
_entity.id
_entity.type
_entity.pdbx_description
1 polymer ?
#
loop_
_entity_poly.entity_id
_entity_poly.type
_entity_poly.pdbx_seq_one_letter_code
_entity_poly.pdbx_strand_id
1 'polypeptide(L)'
;LRVVAPPEMVANLRSGNFDGFLGPDPVNQRAVYDGVGFIHLLSREIWDGHPCCSFGIGREVAQAAPNTYHAMLRAIVDATAYAAKPENRKEIAAAIAPANYLNQPEVVVQQVLTGTFADGLGTVRRVPERVGFAPMPWDSFAIWILTQMKRWGQIRGDVDYAAVARQVYLATDAERAMREAGLDPARASGRTIVVMGRAFDPAKPEDYVSSFAIRRS
;
A
#
# COMPACT_ATOMS: atom_id res chain seq x y z
N LEU A 1 19.27 9.11 -0.73
CA LEU A 1 18.13 8.42 -0.08
C LEU A 1 18.68 7.56 1.04
N ARG A 2 18.09 7.65 2.24
CA ARG A 2 18.45 6.80 3.38
C ARG A 2 17.21 6.02 3.84
N VAL A 3 17.44 4.82 4.37
CA VAL A 3 16.39 4.04 5.03
C VAL A 3 16.36 4.45 6.50
N VAL A 4 15.18 4.78 7.01
CA VAL A 4 14.95 5.18 8.41
C VAL A 4 13.73 4.41 8.89
N ALA A 5 13.77 3.90 10.12
CA ALA A 5 12.63 3.18 10.67
C ALA A 5 11.45 4.16 10.86
N PRO A 6 10.19 3.77 10.58
CA PRO A 6 9.04 4.67 10.73
C PRO A 6 8.95 5.40 12.09
N PRO A 7 9.24 4.77 13.25
CA PRO A 7 9.25 5.47 14.54
C PRO A 7 10.25 6.62 14.64
N GLU A 8 11.33 6.58 13.86
CA GLU A 8 12.41 7.56 13.88
C GLU A 8 12.21 8.71 12.88
N MET A 9 11.27 8.56 11.94
CA MET A 9 11.07 9.54 10.85
C MET A 9 10.68 10.92 11.39
N VAL A 10 9.71 11.01 12.29
CA VAL A 10 9.23 12.30 12.83
C VAL A 10 10.33 13.01 13.62
N ALA A 11 11.09 12.27 14.43
CA ALA A 11 12.19 12.83 15.22
C ALA A 11 13.34 13.33 14.33
N ASN A 12 13.68 12.59 13.27
CA ASN A 12 14.70 13.00 12.30
C ASN A 12 14.28 14.21 11.47
N LEU A 13 12.99 14.32 11.11
CA LEU A 13 12.46 15.51 10.45
C LEU A 13 12.59 16.73 11.36
N ARG A 14 12.13 16.61 12.61
CA ARG A 14 12.21 17.68 13.62
C ARG A 14 13.63 18.18 13.83
N SER A 15 14.61 17.26 13.82
CA SER A 15 16.02 17.58 14.05
C SER A 15 16.72 18.13 12.80
N GLY A 16 16.04 18.25 11.66
CA GLY A 16 16.63 18.74 10.41
C GLY A 16 17.61 17.74 9.77
N ASN A 17 17.56 16.46 10.13
CA ASN A 17 18.48 15.47 9.57
C ASN A 17 18.12 15.12 8.10
N PHE A 18 16.87 15.32 7.68
CA PHE A 18 16.43 15.26 6.28
C PHE A 18 15.34 16.32 6.01
N ASP A 19 15.17 16.70 4.75
CA ASP A 19 14.19 17.72 4.33
C ASP A 19 12.77 17.17 4.12
N GLY A 20 12.62 15.85 4.01
CA GLY A 20 11.34 15.18 3.82
C GLY A 20 11.47 13.66 3.73
N PHE A 21 10.34 12.97 3.78
CA PHE A 21 10.27 11.51 3.66
C PHE A 21 8.99 11.04 2.97
N LEU A 22 9.04 9.84 2.41
CA LEU A 22 7.87 9.04 2.01
C LEU A 22 7.73 7.92 3.04
N GLY A 23 6.65 7.93 3.82
CA GLY A 23 6.44 6.97 4.90
C GLY A 23 5.05 6.33 4.87
N PRO A 24 4.85 5.24 5.64
CA PRO A 24 3.52 4.70 5.86
C PRO A 24 2.71 5.64 6.75
N ASP A 25 1.41 5.76 6.48
CA ASP A 25 0.50 6.34 7.46
C ASP A 25 0.40 5.44 8.71
N PRO A 26 0.19 5.99 9.92
CA PRO A 26 -0.10 7.39 10.21
C PRO A 26 1.13 8.29 10.43
N VAL A 27 2.36 7.81 10.18
CA VAL A 27 3.60 8.55 10.48
C VAL A 27 3.68 9.90 9.75
N ASN A 28 3.20 9.97 8.50
CA ASN A 28 3.14 11.23 7.76
C ASN A 28 2.19 12.22 8.43
N GLN A 29 0.99 11.76 8.82
CA GLN A 29 0.02 12.61 9.53
C GLN A 29 0.51 13.00 10.92
N ARG A 30 1.29 12.13 11.58
CA ARG A 30 1.92 12.43 12.86
C ARG A 30 2.90 13.59 12.76
N ALA A 31 3.68 13.68 11.68
CA ALA A 31 4.57 14.82 11.44
C ALA A 31 3.82 16.15 11.34
N VAL A 32 2.63 16.16 10.72
CA VAL A 32 1.75 17.33 10.68
C VAL A 32 1.20 17.66 12.06
N TYR A 33 0.67 16.64 12.74
CA TYR A 33 0.09 16.79 14.08
C TYR A 33 1.08 17.37 15.09
N ASP A 34 2.34 16.93 15.02
CA ASP A 34 3.44 17.40 15.87
C ASP A 34 4.02 18.75 15.42
N GLY A 35 3.51 19.35 14.34
CA GLY A 35 3.94 20.65 13.81
C GLY A 35 5.35 20.66 13.20
N VAL A 36 5.86 19.50 12.79
CA VAL A 36 7.25 19.35 12.30
C VAL A 36 7.33 19.25 10.77
N GLY A 37 6.20 19.25 10.08
CA GLY A 37 6.15 19.13 8.62
C GLY A 37 4.75 19.32 8.06
N PHE A 38 4.65 19.20 6.74
CA PHE A 38 3.41 19.31 5.99
C PHE A 38 3.33 18.20 4.93
N ILE A 39 2.12 17.90 4.46
CA ILE A 39 1.88 16.93 3.37
C ILE A 39 2.07 17.63 2.03
N HIS A 40 3.20 17.37 1.38
CA HIS A 40 3.47 17.89 0.03
C HIS A 40 2.60 17.22 -1.04
N LEU A 41 2.46 15.90 -1.01
CA LEU A 41 1.75 15.10 -2.01
C LEU A 41 1.27 13.78 -1.39
N LEU A 42 0.08 13.31 -1.74
CA LEU A 42 -0.39 11.95 -1.43
C LEU A 42 0.08 10.98 -2.52
N SER A 43 0.46 9.75 -2.16
CA SER A 43 0.88 8.74 -3.13
C SER A 43 -0.18 8.38 -4.17
N ARG A 44 -1.48 8.56 -3.84
CA ARG A 44 -2.57 8.42 -4.82
C ARG A 44 -2.49 9.44 -5.97
N GLU A 45 -1.88 10.60 -5.73
CA GLU A 45 -1.69 11.64 -6.75
C GLU A 45 -0.55 11.26 -7.71
N ILE A 46 0.33 10.33 -7.30
CA ILE A 46 1.36 9.71 -8.15
C ILE A 46 0.78 8.53 -8.94
N TRP A 47 0.04 7.65 -8.25
CA TRP A 47 -0.62 6.48 -8.83
C TRP A 47 -1.91 6.20 -8.05
N ASP A 48 -3.03 6.52 -8.67
CA ASP A 48 -4.35 6.27 -8.08
C ASP A 48 -4.63 4.76 -8.00
N GLY A 49 -4.94 4.28 -6.80
CA GLY A 49 -5.12 2.86 -6.54
C GLY A 49 -3.84 2.02 -6.62
N HIS A 50 -2.66 2.61 -6.36
CA HIS A 50 -1.40 1.88 -6.26
C HIS A 50 -1.46 0.72 -5.25
N PRO A 51 -0.74 -0.38 -5.50
CA PRO A 51 -0.54 -1.43 -4.50
C PRO A 51 0.14 -0.86 -3.26
N CYS A 52 -0.32 -1.31 -2.09
CA CYS A 52 0.35 -1.07 -0.83
C CYS A 52 0.49 -2.41 -0.08
N CYS A 53 0.45 -2.37 1.25
CA CYS A 53 0.74 -3.51 2.13
C CYS A 53 0.02 -4.78 1.70
N SER A 54 0.71 -5.92 1.85
CA SER A 54 0.20 -7.25 1.51
C SER A 54 0.21 -8.16 2.72
N PHE A 55 -0.67 -9.16 2.72
CA PHE A 55 -0.57 -10.30 3.62
C PHE A 55 0.35 -11.34 3.00
N GLY A 56 1.45 -11.64 3.68
CA GLY A 56 2.43 -12.65 3.26
C GLY A 56 2.56 -13.75 4.31
N ILE A 57 2.66 -14.99 3.85
CA ILE A 57 2.91 -16.17 4.69
C ILE A 57 3.95 -17.06 4.02
N GLY A 58 4.79 -17.72 4.81
CA GLY A 58 5.76 -18.69 4.28
C GLY A 58 5.05 -19.85 3.60
N ARG A 59 5.56 -20.25 2.41
CA ARG A 59 4.99 -21.35 1.62
C ARG A 59 4.87 -22.65 2.43
N GLU A 60 5.91 -22.98 3.18
CA GLU A 60 5.95 -24.19 4.02
C GLU A 60 4.84 -24.16 5.10
N VAL A 61 4.60 -23.01 5.71
CA VAL A 61 3.53 -22.83 6.72
C VAL A 61 2.16 -23.00 6.07
N ALA A 62 1.94 -22.37 4.90
CA ALA A 62 0.68 -22.50 4.17
C ALA A 62 0.39 -23.95 3.74
N GLN A 63 1.43 -24.71 3.37
CA GLN A 63 1.31 -26.11 2.97
C GLN A 63 1.13 -27.07 4.16
N ALA A 64 1.81 -26.81 5.27
CA ALA A 64 1.71 -27.63 6.48
C ALA A 64 0.37 -27.43 7.21
N ALA A 65 -0.23 -26.24 7.12
CA ALA A 65 -1.49 -25.90 7.78
C ALA A 65 -2.48 -25.20 6.82
N PRO A 66 -2.98 -25.88 5.77
CA PRO A 66 -3.77 -25.26 4.71
C PRO A 66 -5.11 -24.70 5.23
N ASN A 67 -5.76 -25.39 6.17
CA ASN A 67 -7.00 -24.90 6.78
C ASN A 67 -6.79 -23.60 7.56
N THR A 68 -5.68 -23.50 8.30
CA THR A 68 -5.31 -22.28 9.03
C THR A 68 -4.99 -21.15 8.07
N TYR A 69 -4.23 -21.43 7.00
CA TYR A 69 -3.95 -20.45 5.95
C TYR A 69 -5.23 -19.88 5.33
N HIS A 70 -6.18 -20.74 4.92
CA HIS A 70 -7.44 -20.28 4.35
C HIS A 70 -8.34 -19.56 5.38
N ALA A 71 -8.30 -19.95 6.66
CA ALA A 71 -8.99 -19.22 7.72
C ALA A 71 -8.40 -17.80 7.90
N MET A 72 -7.08 -17.66 7.95
CA MET A 72 -6.41 -16.36 8.02
C MET A 72 -6.72 -15.49 6.80
N LEU A 73 -6.64 -16.06 5.58
CA LEU A 73 -6.93 -15.33 4.36
C LEU A 73 -8.36 -14.79 4.34
N ARG A 74 -9.35 -15.61 4.73
CA ARG A 74 -10.74 -15.16 4.87
C ARG A 74 -10.90 -14.05 5.89
N ALA A 75 -10.24 -14.14 7.04
CA ALA A 75 -10.27 -13.09 8.05
C ALA A 75 -9.69 -11.76 7.53
N ILE A 76 -8.61 -11.81 6.74
CA ILE A 76 -8.03 -10.63 6.10
C ILE A 76 -8.98 -10.03 5.05
N VAL A 77 -9.60 -10.87 4.22
CA VAL A 77 -10.59 -10.43 3.21
C VAL A 77 -11.78 -9.74 3.88
N ASP A 78 -12.33 -10.34 4.94
CA ASP A 78 -13.45 -9.79 5.70
C ASP A 78 -13.09 -8.46 6.38
N ALA A 79 -11.94 -8.41 7.08
CA ALA A 79 -11.43 -7.18 7.68
C ALA A 79 -11.20 -6.06 6.65
N THR A 80 -10.73 -6.41 5.45
CA THR A 80 -10.52 -5.45 4.36
C THR A 80 -11.86 -4.90 3.84
N ALA A 81 -12.86 -5.76 3.68
CA ALA A 81 -14.21 -5.35 3.29
C ALA A 81 -14.88 -4.49 4.36
N TYR A 82 -14.64 -4.80 5.64
CA TYR A 82 -15.08 -3.99 6.76
C TYR A 82 -14.44 -2.60 6.75
N ALA A 83 -13.12 -2.51 6.54
CA ALA A 83 -12.38 -1.25 6.49
C ALA A 83 -12.67 -0.39 5.25
N ALA A 84 -13.07 -1.02 4.15
CA ALA A 84 -13.45 -0.32 2.92
C ALA A 84 -14.67 0.61 3.12
N LYS A 85 -15.57 0.27 4.06
CA LYS A 85 -16.78 1.03 4.38
C LYS A 85 -16.46 2.32 5.14
N PRO A 86 -16.76 3.52 4.60
CA PRO A 86 -16.46 4.79 5.26
C PRO A 86 -17.03 4.92 6.67
N GLU A 87 -18.21 4.37 6.92
CA GLU A 87 -18.92 4.38 8.21
C GLU A 87 -18.14 3.68 9.32
N ASN A 88 -17.34 2.66 8.98
CA ASN A 88 -16.56 1.88 9.94
C ASN A 88 -15.20 2.52 10.27
N ARG A 89 -14.77 3.53 9.51
CA ARG A 89 -13.38 4.02 9.62
C ARG A 89 -13.06 4.70 10.95
N LYS A 90 -14.05 5.29 11.61
CA LYS A 90 -13.87 5.94 12.92
C LYS A 90 -13.67 4.93 14.05
N GLU A 91 -14.50 3.90 14.11
CA GLU A 91 -14.34 2.83 15.11
C GLU A 91 -13.04 2.04 14.88
N ILE A 92 -12.63 1.82 13.62
CA ILE A 92 -11.34 1.20 13.31
C ILE A 92 -10.20 2.05 13.85
N ALA A 93 -10.26 3.38 13.67
CA ALA A 93 -9.26 4.29 14.21
C ALA A 93 -9.14 4.14 15.74
N ALA A 94 -10.27 4.15 16.45
CA ALA A 94 -10.33 3.97 17.89
C ALA A 94 -9.79 2.60 18.33
N ALA A 95 -10.09 1.53 17.58
CA ALA A 95 -9.64 0.18 17.90
C ALA A 95 -8.13 -0.01 17.78
N ILE A 96 -7.49 0.61 16.78
CA ILE A 96 -6.06 0.39 16.49
C ILE A 96 -5.12 1.50 17.01
N ALA A 97 -5.66 2.62 17.49
CA ALA A 97 -4.87 3.72 18.07
C ALA A 97 -4.10 3.36 19.36
N PRO A 98 -4.65 2.58 20.32
CA PRO A 98 -4.04 2.44 21.64
C PRO A 98 -2.67 1.73 21.64
N ALA A 99 -2.02 1.73 22.81
CA ALA A 99 -0.62 1.30 22.98
C ALA A 99 -0.36 -0.18 22.67
N ASN A 100 -1.37 -1.04 22.76
CA ASN A 100 -1.30 -2.45 22.36
C ASN A 100 -1.31 -2.65 20.83
N TYR A 101 -1.52 -1.58 20.06
CA TYR A 101 -1.50 -1.57 18.60
C TYR A 101 -0.54 -0.49 18.09
N LEU A 102 -1.05 0.59 17.47
CA LEU A 102 -0.21 1.60 16.82
C LEU A 102 0.48 2.54 17.82
N ASN A 103 -0.08 2.68 19.03
CA ASN A 103 0.37 3.68 20.00
C ASN A 103 0.44 5.09 19.40
N GLN A 104 -0.64 5.51 18.74
CA GLN A 104 -0.75 6.82 18.09
C GLN A 104 -2.00 7.55 18.59
N PRO A 105 -2.01 8.90 18.62
CA PRO A 105 -3.22 9.64 18.95
C PRO A 105 -4.35 9.26 17.99
N GLU A 106 -5.52 8.91 18.53
CA GLU A 106 -6.68 8.47 17.75
C GLU A 106 -7.03 9.44 16.63
N VAL A 107 -6.98 10.75 16.91
CA VAL A 107 -7.24 11.79 15.91
C VAL A 107 -6.33 11.69 14.69
N VAL A 108 -5.05 11.32 14.86
CA VAL A 108 -4.11 11.17 13.75
C VAL A 108 -4.52 9.99 12.88
N VAL A 109 -4.86 8.85 13.50
CA VAL A 109 -5.33 7.65 12.79
C VAL A 109 -6.65 7.92 12.07
N GLN A 110 -7.59 8.60 12.74
CA GLN A 110 -8.87 8.97 12.16
C GLN A 110 -8.72 9.92 10.97
N GLN A 111 -7.82 10.91 11.04
CA GLN A 111 -7.56 11.83 9.92
C GLN A 111 -7.09 11.09 8.66
N VAL A 112 -6.24 10.08 8.84
CA VAL A 112 -5.81 9.19 7.75
C VAL A 112 -6.99 8.39 7.20
N LEU A 113 -7.65 7.62 8.07
CA LEU A 113 -8.66 6.67 7.63
C LEU A 113 -9.86 7.40 7.01
N THR A 114 -10.33 8.50 7.59
CA THR A 114 -11.49 9.25 7.05
C THR A 114 -11.13 10.16 5.87
N GLY A 115 -9.84 10.41 5.63
CA GLY A 115 -9.42 11.32 4.57
C GLY A 115 -9.69 12.80 4.85
N THR A 116 -10.11 13.16 6.05
CA THR A 116 -10.24 14.57 6.47
C THR A 116 -9.10 14.92 7.41
N PHE A 117 -8.14 15.72 6.94
CA PHE A 117 -6.86 15.91 7.62
C PHE A 117 -6.32 17.33 7.45
N ALA A 118 -5.57 17.80 8.43
CA ALA A 118 -4.76 19.01 8.28
C ALA A 118 -3.56 18.70 7.37
N ASP A 119 -3.24 19.60 6.43
CA ASP A 119 -2.09 19.45 5.53
C ASP A 119 -0.78 19.97 6.13
N GLY A 120 -0.83 20.72 7.23
CA GLY A 120 0.34 21.35 7.86
C GLY A 120 0.69 22.74 7.31
N LEU A 121 -0.08 23.26 6.36
CA LEU A 121 0.04 24.61 5.77
C LEU A 121 -1.16 25.50 6.13
N GLY A 122 -1.94 25.11 7.14
CA GLY A 122 -3.12 25.84 7.59
C GLY A 122 -4.43 25.45 6.88
N THR A 123 -4.42 24.43 6.00
CA THR A 123 -5.63 23.97 5.30
C THR A 123 -6.06 22.60 5.81
N VAL A 124 -7.38 22.40 5.92
CA VAL A 124 -7.96 21.07 6.10
C VAL A 124 -8.37 20.53 4.74
N ARG A 125 -7.73 19.43 4.32
CA ARG A 125 -8.08 18.70 3.09
C ARG A 125 -9.16 17.66 3.41
N ARG A 126 -10.06 17.46 2.44
CA ARG A 126 -11.07 16.38 2.44
C ARG A 126 -10.87 15.52 1.20
N VAL A 127 -10.27 14.35 1.39
CA VAL A 127 -9.93 13.37 0.36
C VAL A 127 -10.36 12.00 0.88
N PRO A 128 -11.66 11.64 0.81
CA PRO A 128 -12.17 10.34 1.32
C PRO A 128 -11.41 9.12 0.78
N GLU A 129 -10.84 9.25 -0.42
CA GLU A 129 -10.04 8.25 -1.13
C GLU A 129 -8.54 8.32 -0.77
N ARG A 130 -8.15 9.03 0.30
CA ARG A 130 -6.76 9.06 0.78
C ARG A 130 -6.22 7.65 1.00
N VAL A 131 -7.05 6.78 1.59
CA VAL A 131 -6.76 5.36 1.83
C VAL A 131 -7.89 4.52 1.26
N GLY A 132 -7.51 3.42 0.60
CA GLY A 132 -8.42 2.40 0.08
C GLY A 132 -8.01 1.02 0.58
N PHE A 133 -8.99 0.11 0.64
CA PHE A 133 -8.83 -1.26 1.10
C PHE A 133 -9.36 -2.20 0.03
N ALA A 134 -8.46 -2.95 -0.61
CA ALA A 134 -8.81 -3.94 -1.63
C ALA A 134 -7.98 -5.21 -1.40
N PRO A 135 -8.62 -6.38 -1.23
CA PRO A 135 -7.90 -7.58 -0.83
C PRO A 135 -7.27 -8.35 -2.00
N MET A 136 -7.58 -7.97 -3.24
CA MET A 136 -7.10 -8.67 -4.43
C MET A 136 -5.62 -8.36 -4.70
N PRO A 137 -4.73 -9.37 -4.79
CA PRO A 137 -3.34 -9.18 -5.18
C PRO A 137 -3.21 -9.35 -6.70
N TRP A 138 -3.29 -8.26 -7.45
CA TRP A 138 -3.18 -8.32 -8.91
C TRP A 138 -1.77 -8.61 -9.39
N ASP A 139 -1.60 -9.64 -10.22
CA ASP A 139 -0.31 -9.98 -10.83
C ASP A 139 0.32 -8.79 -11.57
N SER A 140 -0.47 -7.91 -12.17
CA SER A 140 0.01 -6.69 -12.84
C SER A 140 0.77 -5.75 -11.90
N PHE A 141 0.42 -5.71 -10.61
CA PHE A 141 1.15 -4.94 -9.60
C PHE A 141 2.50 -5.60 -9.28
N ALA A 142 2.54 -6.92 -9.13
CA ALA A 142 3.79 -7.65 -8.94
C ALA A 142 4.74 -7.42 -10.12
N ILE A 143 4.23 -7.54 -11.35
CA ILE A 143 5.02 -7.30 -12.57
C ILE A 143 5.57 -5.86 -12.55
N TRP A 144 4.73 -4.85 -12.29
CA TRP A 144 5.18 -3.45 -12.20
C TRP A 144 6.29 -3.27 -11.16
N ILE A 145 6.13 -3.82 -9.95
CA ILE A 145 7.12 -3.73 -8.88
C ILE A 145 8.45 -4.35 -9.33
N LEU A 146 8.42 -5.55 -9.92
CA LEU A 146 9.62 -6.21 -10.43
C LEU A 146 10.29 -5.41 -11.54
N THR A 147 9.52 -4.75 -12.42
CA THR A 147 10.10 -3.85 -13.44
C THR A 147 10.87 -2.69 -12.82
N GLN A 148 10.34 -2.08 -11.76
CA GLN A 148 11.01 -0.97 -11.08
C GLN A 148 12.24 -1.45 -10.30
N MET A 149 12.16 -2.64 -9.69
CA MET A 149 13.32 -3.26 -9.04
C MET A 149 14.45 -3.53 -10.04
N LYS A 150 14.14 -3.99 -11.26
CA LYS A 150 15.12 -4.15 -12.35
C LYS A 150 15.65 -2.79 -12.81
N ARG A 151 14.78 -1.79 -13.04
CA ARG A 151 15.16 -0.42 -13.43
C ARG A 151 16.16 0.23 -12.47
N TRP A 152 16.06 -0.08 -11.18
CA TRP A 152 16.96 0.42 -10.14
C TRP A 152 18.07 -0.57 -9.75
N GLY A 153 18.27 -1.63 -10.54
CA GLY A 153 19.34 -2.63 -10.37
C GLY A 153 19.31 -3.39 -9.05
N GLN A 154 18.13 -3.54 -8.44
CA GLN A 154 17.89 -4.42 -7.29
C GLN A 154 17.76 -5.88 -7.74
N ILE A 155 17.30 -6.09 -8.97
CA ILE A 155 17.25 -7.38 -9.65
C ILE A 155 18.26 -7.34 -10.80
N ARG A 156 19.05 -8.41 -10.95
CA ARG A 156 20.03 -8.58 -12.03
C ARG A 156 19.62 -9.76 -12.91
N GLY A 157 19.92 -9.66 -14.21
CA GLY A 157 19.61 -10.68 -15.20
C GLY A 157 18.17 -10.63 -15.71
N ASP A 158 17.82 -11.65 -16.48
CA ASP A 158 16.47 -11.81 -17.02
C ASP A 158 15.55 -12.44 -15.97
N VAL A 159 14.32 -11.92 -15.89
CA VAL A 159 13.29 -12.37 -14.96
C VAL A 159 12.01 -12.62 -15.73
N ASP A 160 11.46 -13.82 -15.56
CA ASP A 160 10.07 -14.09 -15.95
C ASP A 160 9.14 -13.48 -14.90
N TYR A 161 8.78 -12.22 -15.11
CA TYR A 161 7.94 -11.46 -14.18
C TYR A 161 6.59 -12.13 -13.93
N ALA A 162 5.99 -12.72 -14.97
CA ALA A 162 4.68 -13.32 -14.89
C ALA A 162 4.72 -14.63 -14.09
N ALA A 163 5.76 -15.45 -14.28
CA ALA A 163 5.96 -16.64 -13.46
C ALA A 163 6.18 -16.30 -11.99
N VAL A 164 7.02 -15.30 -11.68
CA VAL A 164 7.25 -14.86 -10.30
C VAL A 164 5.97 -14.32 -9.66
N ALA A 165 5.23 -13.46 -10.38
CA ALA A 165 3.95 -12.92 -9.90
C ALA A 165 2.98 -14.04 -9.48
N ARG A 166 2.73 -15.01 -10.38
CA ARG A 166 1.83 -16.15 -10.10
C ARG A 166 2.26 -16.99 -8.90
N GLN A 167 3.57 -17.16 -8.70
CA GLN A 167 4.10 -17.97 -7.59
C GLN A 167 3.98 -17.28 -6.23
N VAL A 168 3.88 -15.95 -6.19
CA VAL A 168 3.92 -15.16 -4.95
C VAL A 168 2.55 -14.57 -4.60
N TYR A 169 1.83 -14.01 -5.57
CA TYR A 169 0.57 -13.29 -5.31
C TYR A 169 -0.62 -14.23 -5.10
N LEU A 170 -0.57 -15.45 -5.66
CA LEU A 170 -1.59 -16.49 -5.45
C LEU A 170 -3.02 -15.97 -5.63
N ALA A 171 -3.25 -15.16 -6.67
CA ALA A 171 -4.50 -14.45 -6.93
C ALA A 171 -5.74 -15.37 -6.86
N THR A 172 -5.64 -16.61 -7.34
CA THR A 172 -6.72 -17.60 -7.28
C THR A 172 -7.23 -17.89 -5.86
N ASP A 173 -6.35 -17.92 -4.86
CA ASP A 173 -6.75 -18.16 -3.48
C ASP A 173 -7.47 -16.95 -2.89
N ALA A 174 -7.01 -15.74 -3.21
CA ALA A 174 -7.69 -14.51 -2.82
C ALA A 174 -9.07 -14.41 -3.49
N GLU A 175 -9.19 -14.72 -4.78
CA GLU A 175 -10.48 -14.73 -5.48
C GLU A 175 -11.47 -15.70 -4.84
N ARG A 176 -11.01 -16.91 -4.48
CA ARG A 176 -11.85 -17.89 -3.78
C ARG A 176 -12.34 -17.34 -2.44
N ALA A 177 -11.45 -16.83 -1.61
CA ALA A 177 -11.80 -16.24 -0.32
C ALA A 177 -12.75 -15.04 -0.45
N MET A 178 -12.57 -14.21 -1.48
CA MET A 178 -13.48 -13.10 -1.79
C MET A 178 -14.88 -13.58 -2.16
N ARG A 179 -15.00 -14.60 -3.03
CA ARG A 179 -16.29 -15.17 -3.42
C ARG A 179 -17.01 -15.79 -2.22
N GLU A 180 -16.29 -16.50 -1.35
CA GLU A 180 -16.83 -17.07 -0.12
C GLU A 180 -17.35 -15.98 0.85
N ALA A 181 -16.72 -14.81 0.85
CA ALA A 181 -17.15 -13.63 1.61
C ALA A 181 -18.26 -12.81 0.90
N GLY A 182 -18.78 -13.27 -0.25
CA GLY A 182 -19.80 -12.56 -1.02
C GLY A 182 -19.29 -11.31 -1.74
N LEU A 183 -17.97 -11.17 -1.92
CA LEU A 183 -17.33 -10.07 -2.64
C LEU A 183 -17.10 -10.44 -4.10
N ASP A 184 -17.14 -9.45 -4.99
CA ASP A 184 -16.88 -9.63 -6.42
C ASP A 184 -15.38 -9.42 -6.74
N PRO A 185 -14.63 -10.48 -7.11
CA PRO A 185 -13.25 -10.34 -7.57
C PRO A 185 -13.13 -9.77 -8.99
N ALA A 186 -14.19 -9.77 -9.82
CA ALA A 186 -14.13 -9.31 -11.21
C ALA A 186 -14.08 -7.77 -11.31
N ARG A 187 -14.61 -7.04 -10.32
CA ARG A 187 -14.41 -5.59 -10.20
C ARG A 187 -12.93 -5.21 -10.02
N ALA A 188 -12.08 -6.21 -9.80
CA ALA A 188 -10.65 -6.07 -9.60
C ALA A 188 -9.88 -6.13 -10.93
N SER A 189 -10.19 -7.06 -11.84
CA SER A 189 -9.42 -7.30 -13.07
C SER A 189 -9.79 -6.29 -14.18
N GLY A 190 -8.85 -5.40 -14.52
CA GLY A 190 -9.04 -4.45 -15.64
C GLY A 190 -8.68 -3.00 -15.35
N ARG A 191 -8.11 -2.68 -14.18
CA ARG A 191 -7.56 -1.34 -13.96
C ARG A 191 -6.35 -1.10 -14.84
N THR A 192 -6.49 -0.17 -15.78
CA THR A 192 -5.34 0.41 -16.49
C THR A 192 -4.40 1.00 -15.45
N ILE A 193 -3.16 0.51 -15.38
CA ILE A 193 -2.16 1.05 -14.47
C ILE A 193 -1.60 2.32 -15.10
N VAL A 194 -1.76 3.44 -14.41
CA VAL A 194 -1.17 4.71 -14.82
C VAL A 194 -0.36 5.26 -13.65
N VAL A 195 0.95 5.39 -13.84
CA VAL A 195 1.86 5.89 -12.82
C VAL A 195 2.54 7.15 -13.33
N MET A 196 2.37 8.27 -12.63
CA MET A 196 2.86 9.59 -13.06
C MET A 196 2.46 9.91 -14.51
N GLY A 197 1.20 9.62 -14.86
CA GLY A 197 0.66 9.86 -16.21
C GLY A 197 1.13 8.88 -17.29
N ARG A 198 1.95 7.87 -16.95
CA ARG A 198 2.44 6.85 -17.90
C ARG A 198 1.65 5.56 -17.75
N ALA A 199 1.00 5.14 -18.83
CA ALA A 199 0.33 3.85 -18.88
C ALA A 199 1.36 2.71 -18.79
N PHE A 200 1.06 1.70 -17.98
CA PHE A 200 1.83 0.48 -17.85
C PHE A 200 1.03 -0.69 -18.41
N ASP A 201 1.62 -1.35 -19.40
CA ASP A 201 1.12 -2.60 -19.95
C ASP A 201 1.94 -3.77 -19.34
N PRO A 202 1.32 -4.63 -18.50
CA PRO A 202 2.02 -5.77 -17.91
C PRO A 202 2.48 -6.82 -18.93
N ALA A 203 1.95 -6.81 -20.17
CA ALA A 203 2.43 -7.65 -21.26
C ALA A 203 3.68 -7.09 -21.95
N LYS A 204 4.00 -5.80 -21.73
CA LYS A 204 5.18 -5.11 -22.30
C LYS A 204 5.98 -4.38 -21.22
N PRO A 205 6.48 -5.08 -20.19
CA PRO A 205 7.16 -4.46 -19.05
C PRO A 205 8.45 -3.73 -19.43
N GLU A 206 9.20 -4.25 -20.41
CA GLU A 206 10.48 -3.68 -20.84
C GLU A 206 10.31 -2.37 -21.64
N ASP A 207 9.22 -2.24 -22.42
CA ASP A 207 8.87 -1.01 -23.13
C ASP A 207 8.63 0.13 -22.12
N TYR A 208 7.91 -0.18 -21.03
CA TYR A 208 7.65 0.78 -19.97
C TYR A 208 8.94 1.24 -19.29
N VAL A 209 9.84 0.32 -18.93
CA VAL A 209 11.14 0.68 -18.32
C VAL A 209 12.02 1.49 -19.27
N SER A 210 12.04 1.13 -20.55
CA SER A 210 12.81 1.82 -21.59
C SER A 210 12.29 3.23 -21.89
N SER A 211 11.03 3.53 -21.54
CA SER A 211 10.43 4.86 -21.72
C SER A 211 10.98 5.94 -20.78
N PHE A 212 11.74 5.57 -19.75
CA PHE A 212 12.27 6.49 -18.75
C PHE A 212 13.68 6.98 -19.09
N ALA A 213 13.88 8.30 -19.02
CA ALA A 213 15.19 8.91 -19.18
C ALA A 213 16.17 8.56 -18.05
N ILE A 214 15.65 8.34 -16.83
CA ILE A 214 16.45 8.03 -15.64
C ILE A 214 16.28 6.56 -15.29
N ARG A 215 17.40 5.83 -15.33
CA ARG A 215 17.53 4.42 -14.93
C ARG A 215 18.90 4.20 -14.33
N ARG A 216 19.07 3.14 -13.53
CA ARG A 216 20.41 2.76 -13.07
C ARG A 216 21.22 2.23 -14.26
N SER A 217 22.45 2.70 -14.39
CA SER A 217 23.44 2.19 -15.34
C SER A 217 23.81 0.75 -15.05
#